data_AF-A0A4U9U4B9-F1
#
_entry.id   AF-A0A4U9U4B9-F1
#
_cell.length_a   1.000
_cell.length_b   1.000
_cell.length_c   1.000
_cell.angle_alpha   90.00
_cell.angle_beta   90.00
_cell.angle_gamma   90.00
#
_symmetry.space_group_name_H-M   'P 1'
#
loop_
_entity.id
_entity.type
_entity.pdbx_description
1 polymer ?
#
loop_
_entity_poly.entity_id
_entity_poly.type
_entity_poly.pdbx_seq_one_letter_code
_entity_poly.pdbx_strand_id
1 'polypeptide(L)'
;MSSLTDLLAGDPDNPDLLLKKSDIFLKQGDYERAMDVYEQVQKSPYHQPLVNTYLSTTELYAKQLLNEKNHEEALAVIDSGLVYKDNKDLRYMKGLAYEGLRKFDSAYYYQKFYEPSLIELDDFKAHLRALAQKSDQNYVAISHLRARFGDDNRITSISSFEYGRLQQGGSAYVGRIHYAGREEGKGIQGQLEWSRPWSTAFATRIDITGSGDQKLVYQDLECIPHSKV
;
A
#
# COMPACT_ATOMS: atom_id res chain seq x y z
N MET A 1 -48.53 5.14 6.30
CA MET A 1 -47.08 5.44 6.31
C MET A 1 -46.75 6.83 5.71
N SER A 2 -47.67 7.80 5.61
CA SER A 2 -47.39 9.06 4.87
C SER A 2 -46.83 10.23 5.70
N SER A 3 -46.88 10.21 7.04
CA SER A 3 -46.62 11.44 7.80
C SER A 3 -45.19 11.96 7.70
N LEU A 4 -44.17 11.10 7.62
CA LEU A 4 -42.78 11.55 7.52
C LEU A 4 -42.44 12.09 6.13
N THR A 5 -42.96 11.46 5.07
CA THR A 5 -42.79 11.95 3.69
C THR A 5 -43.50 13.27 3.47
N ASP A 6 -44.70 13.44 4.05
CA ASP A 6 -45.46 14.69 3.97
C ASP A 6 -44.76 15.83 4.71
N LEU A 7 -44.14 15.54 5.86
CA LEU A 7 -43.34 16.50 6.63
C LEU A 7 -42.05 16.90 5.89
N LEU A 8 -41.34 15.93 5.29
CA LEU A 8 -40.15 16.21 4.47
C LEU A 8 -40.48 16.97 3.19
N ALA A 9 -41.68 16.82 2.62
CA ALA A 9 -42.11 17.63 1.49
C ALA A 9 -42.29 19.12 1.86
N GLY A 10 -42.64 19.40 3.11
CA GLY A 10 -42.77 20.76 3.64
C GLY A 10 -41.45 21.41 4.06
N ASP A 11 -40.49 20.61 4.52
CA ASP A 11 -39.14 21.06 4.90
C ASP A 11 -38.08 19.99 4.56
N PRO A 12 -37.60 19.95 3.29
CA PRO A 12 -36.73 18.87 2.80
C PRO A 12 -35.36 18.81 3.47
N ASP A 13 -34.84 19.96 3.90
CA ASP A 13 -33.48 20.08 4.45
C ASP A 13 -33.47 20.02 5.99
N ASN A 14 -34.59 19.65 6.63
CA ASN A 14 -34.70 19.56 8.09
C ASN A 14 -33.83 18.42 8.67
N PRO A 15 -32.80 18.73 9.48
CA PRO A 15 -31.85 17.72 9.95
C PRO A 15 -32.48 16.63 10.83
N ASP A 16 -33.50 16.96 11.63
CA ASP A 16 -34.17 16.00 12.51
C ASP A 16 -35.07 15.02 11.73
N LEU A 17 -35.73 15.50 10.67
CA LEU A 17 -36.52 14.65 9.79
C LEU A 17 -35.64 13.72 8.95
N LEU A 18 -34.49 14.22 8.50
CA LEU A 18 -33.49 13.43 7.77
C LEU A 18 -32.91 12.32 8.65
N LEU A 19 -32.54 12.63 9.91
CA LEU A 19 -32.14 11.64 10.91
C LEU A 19 -33.19 10.55 11.09
N LYS A 20 -34.47 10.93 11.20
CA LYS A 20 -35.55 9.98 11.39
C LYS A 20 -35.79 9.10 10.16
N LYS A 21 -35.56 9.64 8.96
CA LYS A 21 -35.64 8.89 7.70
C LYS A 21 -34.50 7.89 7.57
N SER A 22 -33.26 8.29 7.87
CA SER A 22 -32.11 7.38 7.84
C SER A 22 -32.25 6.25 8.86
N ASP A 23 -32.73 6.51 10.07
CA ASP A 23 -33.02 5.50 11.09
C ASP A 23 -34.01 4.41 10.62
N ILE A 24 -34.99 4.77 9.79
CA ILE A 24 -35.94 3.81 9.22
C ILE A 24 -35.24 2.90 8.22
N PHE A 25 -34.40 3.45 7.33
CA PHE A 25 -33.63 2.68 6.37
C PHE A 25 -32.60 1.77 7.04
N LEU A 26 -31.91 2.27 8.08
CA LEU A 26 -31.00 1.46 8.90
C LEU A 26 -31.68 0.23 9.51
N LYS A 27 -32.90 0.41 10.06
CA LYS A 27 -33.69 -0.70 10.60
C LYS A 27 -34.15 -1.69 9.54
N GLN A 28 -34.24 -1.26 8.28
CA GLN A 28 -34.56 -2.11 7.14
C GLN A 28 -33.33 -2.80 6.55
N GLY A 29 -32.11 -2.42 6.97
CA GLY A 29 -30.84 -2.88 6.39
C GLY A 29 -30.53 -2.27 5.02
N ASP A 30 -31.25 -1.21 4.64
CA ASP A 30 -31.08 -0.52 3.36
C ASP A 30 -30.08 0.63 3.53
N TYR A 31 -28.80 0.26 3.62
CA TYR A 31 -27.72 1.21 3.90
C TYR A 31 -27.47 2.21 2.78
N GLU A 32 -27.67 1.80 1.52
CA GLU A 32 -27.54 2.67 0.35
C GLU A 32 -28.52 3.84 0.45
N ARG A 33 -29.82 3.56 0.68
CA ARG A 33 -30.82 4.62 0.89
C ARG A 33 -30.60 5.42 2.16
N ALA A 34 -30.06 4.80 3.21
CA ALA A 34 -29.67 5.54 4.41
C ALA A 34 -28.57 6.56 4.08
N MET A 35 -27.60 6.19 3.23
CA MET A 35 -26.51 7.04 2.77
C MET A 35 -26.98 8.17 1.84
N ASP A 36 -27.92 7.93 0.93
CA ASP A 36 -28.50 8.96 0.05
C ASP A 36 -29.15 10.12 0.81
N VAL A 37 -29.76 9.82 1.96
CA VAL A 37 -30.33 10.84 2.85
C VAL A 37 -29.26 11.81 3.35
N TYR A 38 -28.01 11.37 3.39
CA TYR A 38 -26.89 12.14 3.92
C TYR A 38 -26.07 12.92 2.88
N GLU A 39 -26.37 12.85 1.57
CA GLU A 39 -25.86 13.87 0.63
C GLU A 39 -26.26 15.30 1.09
N GLN A 40 -27.38 15.38 1.82
CA GLN A 40 -27.87 16.61 2.43
C GLN A 40 -27.05 17.09 3.64
N VAL A 41 -26.17 16.25 4.20
CA VAL A 41 -25.22 16.63 5.28
C VAL A 41 -24.24 17.69 4.80
N GLN A 42 -23.90 17.71 3.51
CA GLN A 42 -23.07 18.76 2.92
C GLN A 42 -23.67 20.15 3.14
N LYS A 43 -24.99 20.26 3.24
CA LYS A 43 -25.69 21.53 3.49
C LYS A 43 -25.71 21.93 4.97
N SER A 44 -25.51 20.97 5.88
CA SER A 44 -25.57 21.17 7.34
C SER A 44 -24.35 20.58 8.08
N PRO A 45 -23.11 20.94 7.71
CA PRO A 45 -21.88 20.30 8.21
C PRO A 45 -21.63 20.49 9.72
N TYR A 46 -22.34 21.43 10.36
CA TYR A 46 -22.19 21.73 11.79
C TYR A 46 -23.18 20.99 12.70
N HIS A 47 -24.15 20.24 12.14
CA HIS A 47 -25.12 19.50 12.93
C HIS A 47 -24.52 18.18 13.44
N GLN A 48 -23.86 18.24 14.60
CA GLN A 48 -23.08 17.12 15.17
C GLN A 48 -23.85 15.77 15.25
N PRO A 49 -25.12 15.72 15.69
CA PRO A 49 -25.87 14.46 15.68
C PRO A 49 -25.99 13.85 14.29
N LEU A 50 -26.21 14.68 13.27
CA LEU A 50 -26.38 14.22 11.89
C LEU A 50 -25.06 13.67 11.33
N VAL A 51 -23.95 14.39 11.57
CA VAL A 51 -22.60 13.94 11.18
C VAL A 51 -22.23 12.63 11.87
N ASN A 52 -22.49 12.50 13.18
CA ASN A 52 -22.18 11.27 13.91
C ASN A 52 -23.01 10.08 13.41
N THR A 53 -24.31 10.26 13.16
CA THR A 53 -25.15 9.18 12.62
C THR A 53 -24.70 8.80 11.21
N TYR A 54 -24.33 9.77 10.37
CA TYR A 54 -23.76 9.51 9.04
C TYR A 54 -22.49 8.66 9.10
N LEU A 55 -21.55 8.98 10.00
CA LEU A 55 -20.33 8.19 10.17
C LEU A 55 -20.64 6.77 10.64
N SER A 56 -21.54 6.61 11.61
CA SER A 56 -22.00 5.29 12.05
C SER A 56 -22.66 4.49 10.93
N THR A 57 -23.49 5.13 10.09
CA THR A 57 -24.06 4.50 8.88
C THR A 57 -22.98 4.10 7.89
N THR A 58 -21.98 4.98 7.68
CA THR A 58 -20.83 4.72 6.79
C THR A 58 -20.06 3.50 7.27
N GLU A 59 -19.77 3.38 8.57
CA GLU A 59 -19.08 2.22 9.15
C GLU A 59 -19.85 0.91 8.93
N LEU A 60 -21.17 0.93 9.16
CA LEU A 60 -22.03 -0.24 8.94
C LEU A 60 -22.07 -0.64 7.47
N TYR A 61 -22.24 0.32 6.57
CA TYR A 61 -22.32 0.06 5.14
C TYR A 61 -20.98 -0.45 4.59
N ALA A 62 -19.89 0.22 4.94
CA ALA A 62 -18.54 -0.19 4.58
C ALA A 62 -18.24 -1.61 5.07
N LYS A 63 -18.62 -1.94 6.31
CA LYS A 63 -18.46 -3.29 6.86
C LYS A 63 -19.24 -4.34 6.06
N GLN A 64 -20.47 -4.04 5.64
CA GLN A 64 -21.22 -4.94 4.76
C GLN A 64 -20.50 -5.15 3.42
N LEU A 65 -20.11 -4.06 2.75
CA LEU A 65 -19.42 -4.11 1.46
C LEU A 65 -18.10 -4.90 1.54
N LEU A 66 -17.34 -4.72 2.63
CA LEU A 66 -16.13 -5.50 2.90
C LEU A 66 -16.42 -6.99 3.04
N ASN A 67 -17.49 -7.38 3.74
CA ASN A 67 -17.91 -8.78 3.87
C ASN A 67 -18.36 -9.38 2.54
N GLU A 68 -19.00 -8.57 1.69
CA GLU A 68 -19.42 -8.93 0.33
C GLU A 68 -18.27 -8.92 -0.68
N LYS A 69 -17.05 -8.53 -0.24
CA LYS A 69 -15.85 -8.37 -1.07
C LYS A 69 -15.97 -7.28 -2.15
N ASN A 70 -16.92 -6.36 -1.99
CA ASN A 70 -17.08 -5.19 -2.84
C ASN A 70 -16.14 -4.07 -2.37
N HIS A 71 -14.84 -4.30 -2.54
CA HIS A 71 -13.80 -3.44 -1.97
C HIS A 71 -13.70 -2.06 -2.62
N GLU A 72 -14.07 -1.92 -3.89
CA GLU A 72 -14.08 -0.62 -4.58
C GLU A 72 -15.18 0.29 -4.05
N GLU A 73 -16.39 -0.23 -3.92
CA GLU A 73 -17.50 0.52 -3.35
C GLU A 73 -17.29 0.83 -1.87
N ALA A 74 -16.74 -0.14 -1.11
CA ALA A 74 -16.35 0.09 0.27
C ALA A 74 -15.40 1.28 0.40
N LEU A 75 -14.39 1.39 -0.48
CA LEU A 75 -13.48 2.54 -0.49
C LEU A 75 -14.22 3.86 -0.75
N ALA A 76 -15.11 3.90 -1.73
CA ALA A 76 -15.86 5.12 -2.06
C ALA A 76 -16.73 5.58 -0.88
N VAL A 77 -17.43 4.65 -0.24
CA VAL A 77 -18.25 4.91 0.95
C VAL A 77 -17.38 5.41 2.11
N ILE A 78 -16.28 4.75 2.41
CA ILE A 78 -15.36 5.15 3.48
C ILE A 78 -14.77 6.55 3.23
N ASP A 79 -14.36 6.81 1.99
CA ASP A 79 -13.80 8.10 1.60
C ASP A 79 -14.81 9.24 1.78
N SER A 80 -16.08 8.99 1.48
CA SER A 80 -17.16 9.98 1.72
C SER A 80 -17.33 10.33 3.20
N GLY A 81 -17.24 9.34 4.11
CA GLY A 81 -17.30 9.57 5.56
C GLY A 81 -16.11 10.37 6.09
N LEU A 82 -14.91 10.01 5.65
CA LEU A 82 -13.66 10.64 6.10
C LEU A 82 -13.52 12.12 5.70
N VAL A 83 -14.32 12.63 4.74
CA VAL A 83 -14.36 14.07 4.40
C VAL A 83 -14.82 14.92 5.59
N TYR A 84 -15.78 14.44 6.38
CA TYR A 84 -16.42 15.24 7.42
C TYR A 84 -15.70 15.19 8.76
N LYS A 85 -15.21 14.01 9.12
CA LYS A 85 -14.55 13.80 10.40
C LYS A 85 -13.57 12.65 10.30
N ASP A 86 -12.39 12.90 10.85
CA ASP A 86 -11.39 11.85 10.98
C ASP A 86 -11.87 10.78 11.97
N ASN A 87 -11.76 9.52 11.56
CA ASN A 87 -12.22 8.37 12.32
C ASN A 87 -11.23 7.21 12.16
N LYS A 88 -10.75 6.67 13.29
CA LYS A 88 -9.74 5.59 13.30
C LYS A 88 -10.29 4.29 12.71
N ASP A 89 -11.55 3.96 12.98
CA ASP A 89 -12.21 2.74 12.51
C ASP A 89 -12.41 2.79 11.00
N LEU A 90 -12.87 3.93 10.46
CA LEU A 90 -12.98 4.14 9.01
C LEU A 90 -11.61 4.07 8.32
N ARG A 91 -10.55 4.62 8.92
CA ARG A 91 -9.18 4.45 8.38
C ARG A 91 -8.77 2.99 8.36
N TYR A 92 -9.05 2.24 9.42
CA TYR A 92 -8.75 0.80 9.46
C TYR A 92 -9.52 0.04 8.37
N MET A 93 -10.83 0.27 8.23
CA MET A 93 -11.65 -0.31 7.16
C MET A 93 -11.15 0.08 5.77
N LYS A 94 -10.65 1.30 5.58
CA LYS A 94 -10.01 1.74 4.33
C LYS A 94 -8.80 0.86 4.02
N GLY A 95 -8.00 0.55 5.04
CA GLY A 95 -6.89 -0.39 4.94
C GLY A 95 -7.32 -1.81 4.57
N LEU A 96 -8.43 -2.31 5.10
CA LEU A 96 -9.01 -3.62 4.73
C LEU A 96 -9.50 -3.63 3.27
N ALA A 97 -10.11 -2.55 2.81
CA ALA A 97 -10.56 -2.43 1.42
C ALA A 97 -9.36 -2.44 0.45
N TYR A 98 -8.29 -1.70 0.76
CA TYR A 98 -7.05 -1.75 -0.02
C TYR A 98 -6.39 -3.14 -0.02
N GLU A 99 -6.46 -3.86 1.10
CA GLU A 99 -5.96 -5.22 1.19
C GLU A 99 -6.72 -6.16 0.23
N GLY A 100 -8.05 -6.06 0.22
CA GLY A 100 -8.92 -6.81 -0.70
C GLY A 100 -8.62 -6.51 -2.17
N LEU A 101 -8.27 -5.27 -2.50
CA LEU A 101 -7.82 -4.85 -3.83
C LEU A 101 -6.35 -5.22 -4.15
N ARG A 102 -5.67 -5.95 -3.25
CA ARG A 102 -4.25 -6.33 -3.36
C ARG A 102 -3.29 -5.15 -3.46
N LYS A 103 -3.71 -3.97 -2.99
CA LYS A 103 -2.89 -2.75 -2.88
C LYS A 103 -2.23 -2.74 -1.49
N PHE A 104 -1.27 -3.65 -1.30
CA PHE A 104 -0.67 -3.93 0.02
C PHE A 104 0.07 -2.74 0.63
N ASP A 105 0.61 -1.83 -0.19
CA ASP A 105 1.22 -0.59 0.29
C ASP A 105 0.23 0.29 1.06
N SER A 106 -0.89 0.60 0.42
CA SER A 106 -1.97 1.38 1.02
C SER A 106 -2.58 0.63 2.20
N ALA A 107 -2.80 -0.68 2.08
CA ALA A 107 -3.33 -1.50 3.16
C ALA A 107 -2.46 -1.38 4.43
N TYR A 108 -1.15 -1.59 4.30
CA TYR A 108 -0.20 -1.43 5.40
C TYR A 108 -0.24 -0.01 6.00
N TYR A 109 -0.23 1.01 5.14
CA TYR A 109 -0.22 2.42 5.59
C TYR A 109 -1.42 2.76 6.47
N TYR A 110 -2.62 2.34 6.08
CA TYR A 110 -3.84 2.67 6.83
C TYR A 110 -4.02 1.77 8.06
N GLN A 111 -3.68 0.48 7.95
CA GLN A 111 -3.85 -0.45 9.07
C GLN A 111 -2.85 -0.19 10.20
N LYS A 112 -1.61 0.26 9.94
CA LYS A 112 -0.58 0.43 10.99
C LYS A 112 -0.94 1.36 12.15
N PHE A 113 -1.94 2.23 11.97
CA PHE A 113 -2.39 3.19 12.99
C PHE A 113 -3.53 2.65 13.86
N TYR A 114 -4.05 1.45 13.55
CA TYR A 114 -5.07 0.80 14.37
C TYR A 114 -4.49 0.36 15.71
N GLU A 115 -5.28 0.56 16.78
CA GLU A 115 -4.93 0.21 18.15
C GLU A 115 -5.69 -1.07 18.54
N PRO A 116 -5.12 -2.26 18.31
CA PRO A 116 -5.79 -3.52 18.62
C PRO A 116 -5.90 -3.73 20.14
N SER A 117 -6.81 -4.62 20.54
CA SER A 117 -6.86 -5.09 21.93
C SER A 117 -5.60 -5.88 22.30
N LEU A 118 -5.28 -5.99 23.60
CA LEU A 118 -4.12 -6.75 24.07
C LEU A 118 -4.15 -8.22 23.63
N ILE A 119 -5.35 -8.79 23.45
CA ILE A 119 -5.54 -10.18 23.02
C ILE A 119 -5.19 -10.34 21.53
N GLU A 120 -5.51 -9.34 20.69
CA GLU A 120 -5.32 -9.38 19.23
C GLU A 120 -3.95 -8.83 18.80
N LEU A 121 -3.17 -8.24 19.71
CA LEU A 121 -1.96 -7.48 19.40
C LEU A 121 -0.91 -8.29 18.63
N ASP A 122 -0.70 -9.55 18.99
CA ASP A 122 0.32 -10.38 18.37
C ASP A 122 -0.09 -10.82 16.96
N ASP A 123 -1.35 -11.23 16.78
CA ASP A 123 -1.92 -11.56 15.47
C ASP A 123 -1.91 -10.34 14.55
N PHE A 124 -2.26 -9.17 15.08
CA PHE A 124 -2.23 -7.91 14.34
C PHE A 124 -0.81 -7.53 13.90
N LYS A 125 0.20 -7.69 14.76
CA LYS A 125 1.61 -7.49 14.37
C LYS A 125 2.06 -8.47 13.29
N ALA A 126 1.66 -9.74 13.39
CA ALA A 126 1.97 -10.74 12.37
C ALA A 126 1.32 -10.37 11.03
N HIS A 127 0.06 -9.93 11.06
CA HIS A 127 -0.68 -9.45 9.89
C HIS A 127 0.01 -8.27 9.21
N LEU A 128 0.40 -7.23 9.98
CA LEU A 128 1.10 -6.06 9.43
C LEU A 128 2.45 -6.44 8.79
N ARG A 129 3.19 -7.40 9.36
CA ARG A 129 4.42 -7.92 8.73
C ARG A 129 4.12 -8.62 7.41
N ALA A 130 3.04 -9.41 7.34
CA ALA A 130 2.64 -10.08 6.12
C ALA A 130 2.23 -9.07 5.04
N LEU A 131 1.51 -8.00 5.39
CA LEU A 131 1.18 -6.91 4.46
C LEU A 131 2.43 -6.21 3.93
N ALA A 132 3.35 -5.84 4.82
CA ALA A 132 4.62 -5.22 4.45
C ALA A 132 5.47 -6.13 3.54
N GLN A 133 5.44 -7.44 3.76
CA GLN A 133 6.16 -8.40 2.92
C GLN A 133 5.54 -8.54 1.53
N LYS A 134 4.20 -8.45 1.42
CA LYS A 134 3.49 -8.57 0.14
C LYS A 134 3.63 -7.32 -0.73
N SER A 135 3.94 -6.17 -0.15
CA SER A 135 4.28 -4.95 -0.88
C SER A 135 5.73 -4.90 -1.35
N ASP A 136 6.62 -5.75 -0.82
CA ASP A 136 7.98 -5.84 -1.31
C ASP A 136 7.99 -6.18 -2.81
N GLN A 137 8.71 -5.39 -3.61
CA GLN A 137 8.83 -5.62 -5.04
C GLN A 137 10.01 -6.55 -5.32
N ASN A 138 9.75 -7.64 -6.03
CA ASN A 138 10.79 -8.56 -6.48
C ASN A 138 10.93 -8.43 -8.00
N TYR A 139 12.15 -8.42 -8.51
CA TYR A 139 12.41 -8.43 -9.94
C TYR A 139 13.52 -9.42 -10.30
N VAL A 140 13.47 -9.90 -11.53
CA VAL A 140 14.49 -10.75 -12.13
C VAL A 140 14.91 -10.09 -13.45
N ALA A 141 16.20 -10.01 -13.71
CA ALA A 141 16.74 -9.49 -14.96
C ALA A 141 17.73 -10.50 -15.57
N ILE A 142 17.67 -10.64 -16.88
CA ILE A 142 18.60 -11.45 -17.67
C ILE A 142 19.14 -10.56 -18.78
N SER A 143 20.46 -10.49 -18.93
CA SER A 143 21.09 -9.69 -19.98
C SER A 143 22.20 -10.47 -20.67
N HIS A 144 22.37 -10.28 -21.97
CA HIS A 144 23.50 -10.83 -22.72
C HIS A 144 24.15 -9.71 -23.53
N LEU A 145 25.40 -9.40 -23.20
CA LEU A 145 26.21 -8.40 -23.89
C LEU A 145 27.28 -9.09 -24.72
N ARG A 146 27.45 -8.67 -25.97
CA ARG A 146 28.54 -9.11 -26.85
C ARG A 146 29.32 -7.89 -27.33
N ALA A 147 30.62 -7.90 -27.10
CA ALA A 147 31.53 -6.83 -27.51
C ALA A 147 32.61 -7.35 -28.47
N ARG A 148 33.04 -6.46 -29.38
CA ARG A 148 34.17 -6.64 -30.30
C ARG A 148 35.06 -5.42 -30.17
N PHE A 149 36.38 -5.61 -30.07
CA PHE A 149 37.34 -4.51 -30.05
C PHE A 149 37.80 -4.21 -31.48
N GLY A 150 37.98 -2.94 -31.83
CA GLY A 150 38.15 -2.50 -33.23
C GLY A 150 39.44 -2.98 -33.91
N ASP A 151 40.52 -3.09 -33.14
CA ASP A 151 41.86 -3.42 -33.66
C ASP A 151 42.23 -4.90 -33.49
N ASP A 152 41.38 -5.68 -32.81
CA ASP A 152 41.63 -7.09 -32.51
C ASP A 152 40.34 -7.91 -32.67
N ASN A 153 40.39 -9.03 -33.40
CA ASN A 153 39.20 -9.78 -33.81
C ASN A 153 38.54 -10.57 -32.65
N ARG A 154 38.84 -10.18 -31.40
CA ARG A 154 38.44 -10.85 -30.18
C ARG A 154 36.98 -10.55 -29.87
N ILE A 155 36.19 -11.61 -29.75
CA ILE A 155 34.81 -11.54 -29.31
C ILE A 155 34.76 -11.86 -27.82
N THR A 156 34.22 -10.94 -27.04
CA THR A 156 33.90 -11.17 -25.62
C THR A 156 32.40 -11.13 -25.42
N SER A 157 31.86 -12.05 -24.64
CA SER A 157 30.45 -12.05 -24.25
C SER A 157 30.30 -12.12 -22.73
N ILE A 158 29.28 -11.46 -22.21
CA ILE A 158 28.90 -11.51 -20.80
C ILE A 158 27.40 -11.80 -20.73
N SER A 159 27.04 -12.90 -20.08
CA SER A 159 25.67 -13.21 -19.70
C SER A 159 25.48 -12.93 -18.22
N SER A 160 24.45 -12.17 -17.87
CA SER A 160 24.15 -11.81 -16.49
C SER A 160 22.76 -12.29 -16.11
N PHE A 161 22.63 -12.81 -14.90
CA PHE A 161 21.37 -13.07 -14.22
C PHE A 161 21.35 -12.26 -12.93
N GLU A 162 20.27 -11.54 -12.69
CA GLU A 162 20.07 -10.69 -11.52
C GLU A 162 18.73 -11.00 -10.86
N TYR A 163 18.73 -11.10 -9.54
CA TYR A 163 17.54 -11.13 -8.71
C TYR A 163 17.61 -9.98 -7.73
N GLY A 164 16.54 -9.18 -7.66
CA GLY A 164 16.44 -8.06 -6.74
C GLY A 164 15.15 -8.12 -5.91
N ARG A 165 15.25 -7.68 -4.66
CA ARG A 165 14.13 -7.50 -3.74
C ARG A 165 14.21 -6.12 -3.09
N LEU A 166 13.22 -5.28 -3.34
CA LEU A 166 13.02 -3.96 -2.73
C LEU A 166 11.98 -4.07 -1.63
N GLN A 167 12.33 -3.59 -0.44
CA GLN A 167 11.44 -3.55 0.72
C GLN A 167 10.73 -2.21 0.83
N GLN A 168 9.56 -2.17 1.47
CA GLN A 168 8.84 -0.90 1.71
C GLN A 168 9.67 0.20 2.40
N GLY A 169 10.63 -0.19 3.25
CA GLY A 169 11.55 0.76 3.90
C GLY A 169 12.65 1.31 2.97
N GLY A 170 12.57 1.06 1.67
CA GLY A 170 13.58 1.42 0.67
C GLY A 170 14.85 0.58 0.71
N SER A 171 14.93 -0.41 1.62
CA SER A 171 16.07 -1.33 1.67
C SER A 171 16.00 -2.31 0.50
N ALA A 172 17.14 -2.62 -0.12
CA ALA A 172 17.19 -3.54 -1.25
C ALA A 172 18.26 -4.61 -1.07
N TYR A 173 17.99 -5.80 -1.63
CA TYR A 173 18.93 -6.89 -1.78
C TYR A 173 18.99 -7.25 -3.25
N VAL A 174 20.20 -7.27 -3.83
CA VAL A 174 20.41 -7.64 -5.23
C VAL A 174 21.52 -8.68 -5.30
N GLY A 175 21.23 -9.80 -5.94
CA GLY A 175 22.20 -10.83 -6.26
C GLY A 175 22.41 -10.90 -7.76
N ARG A 176 23.66 -10.82 -8.21
CA ARG A 176 24.03 -10.94 -9.64
C ARG A 176 25.00 -12.08 -9.85
N ILE A 177 24.81 -12.80 -10.95
CA ILE A 177 25.76 -13.79 -11.47
C ILE A 177 26.11 -13.35 -12.88
N HIS A 178 27.41 -13.20 -13.13
CA HIS A 178 27.95 -12.89 -14.45
C HIS A 178 28.79 -14.06 -14.95
N TYR A 179 28.53 -14.48 -16.18
CA TYR A 179 29.31 -15.45 -16.93
C TYR A 179 29.97 -14.75 -18.11
N ALA A 180 31.29 -14.69 -18.13
CA ALA A 180 32.06 -14.08 -19.20
C ALA A 180 32.70 -15.17 -20.08
N GLY A 181 32.36 -15.17 -21.37
CA GLY A 181 33.06 -15.95 -22.40
C GLY A 181 34.07 -15.07 -23.13
N ARG A 182 35.35 -15.41 -23.05
CA ARG A 182 36.44 -14.73 -23.75
C ARG A 182 37.26 -15.77 -24.53
N GLU A 183 37.99 -15.32 -25.55
CA GLU A 183 38.92 -16.21 -26.26
C GLU A 183 40.01 -16.78 -25.34
N GLU A 184 40.45 -16.00 -24.33
CA GLU A 184 41.48 -16.42 -23.36
C GLU A 184 40.94 -17.29 -22.23
N GLY A 185 39.62 -17.46 -22.10
CA GLY A 185 39.04 -18.26 -21.02
C GLY A 185 37.60 -17.91 -20.65
N LYS A 186 37.09 -18.60 -19.63
CA LYS A 186 35.74 -18.40 -19.09
C LYS A 186 35.85 -17.92 -17.65
N GLY A 187 35.11 -16.87 -17.31
CA GLY A 187 35.06 -16.34 -15.94
C GLY A 187 33.65 -16.39 -15.38
N ILE A 188 33.52 -16.67 -14.08
CA ILE A 188 32.28 -16.52 -13.32
C ILE A 188 32.52 -15.51 -12.20
N GLN A 189 31.61 -14.56 -12.07
CA GLN A 189 31.60 -13.57 -11.01
C GLN A 189 30.23 -13.58 -10.32
N GLY A 190 30.26 -13.64 -8.99
CA GLY A 190 29.09 -13.42 -8.15
C GLY A 190 29.18 -12.04 -7.50
N GLN A 191 28.05 -11.36 -7.38
CA GLN A 191 27.93 -10.10 -6.69
C GLN A 191 26.70 -10.14 -5.77
N LEU A 192 26.86 -9.67 -4.55
CA LEU A 192 25.79 -9.47 -3.58
C LEU A 192 25.82 -8.02 -3.13
N GLU A 193 24.70 -7.35 -3.30
CA GLU A 193 24.51 -5.96 -2.94
C GLU A 193 23.37 -5.86 -1.92
N TRP A 194 23.63 -5.16 -0.82
CA TRP A 194 22.62 -4.77 0.15
C TRP A 194 22.65 -3.26 0.32
N SER A 195 21.48 -2.63 0.32
CA SER A 195 21.36 -1.21 0.61
C SER A 195 20.22 -0.95 1.59
N ARG A 196 20.40 0.07 2.44
CA ARG A 196 19.41 0.51 3.41
C ARG A 196 19.46 2.04 3.56
N PRO A 197 18.41 2.77 3.16
CA PRO A 197 18.24 4.16 3.53
C PRO A 197 17.80 4.25 4.99
N TRP A 198 18.44 5.13 5.75
CA TRP A 198 18.11 5.42 7.15
C TRP A 198 17.31 6.73 7.26
N SER A 199 17.57 7.67 6.36
CA SER A 199 16.85 8.92 6.20
C SER A 199 16.86 9.36 4.74
N THR A 200 16.23 10.49 4.43
CA THR A 200 16.33 11.10 3.09
C THR A 200 17.74 11.55 2.73
N ALA A 201 18.66 11.66 3.71
CA ALA A 201 20.02 12.14 3.52
C ALA A 201 21.09 11.06 3.74
N PHE A 202 20.76 9.94 4.41
CA PHE A 202 21.74 8.93 4.81
C PHE A 202 21.28 7.53 4.42
N ALA A 203 22.16 6.80 3.73
CA ALA A 203 21.97 5.40 3.36
C ALA A 203 23.30 4.64 3.49
N THR A 204 23.20 3.33 3.75
CA THR A 204 24.33 2.41 3.71
C THR A 204 24.17 1.49 2.52
N ARG A 205 25.25 1.28 1.75
CA ARG A 205 25.35 0.24 0.72
C ARG A 205 26.56 -0.63 1.03
N ILE A 206 26.37 -1.94 0.92
CA ILE A 206 27.42 -2.95 1.02
C ILE A 206 27.37 -3.74 -0.28
N ASP A 207 28.49 -3.77 -1.00
CA ASP A 207 28.67 -4.53 -2.22
C ASP A 207 29.82 -5.54 -2.01
N ILE A 208 29.53 -6.81 -2.23
CA ILE A 208 30.48 -7.90 -2.10
C ILE A 208 30.54 -8.62 -3.44
N THR A 209 31.71 -8.56 -4.07
CA THR A 209 31.98 -9.22 -5.34
C THR A 209 33.04 -10.31 -5.15
N GLY A 210 32.82 -11.47 -5.77
CA GLY A 210 33.78 -12.56 -5.83
C GLY A 210 33.91 -13.12 -7.25
N SER A 211 35.13 -13.40 -7.69
CA SER A 211 35.41 -14.02 -8.99
C SER A 211 36.09 -15.39 -8.81
N GLY A 212 35.79 -16.33 -9.70
CA GLY A 212 36.37 -17.67 -9.69
C GLY A 212 37.87 -17.72 -10.00
N ASP A 213 38.43 -16.67 -10.63
CA ASP A 213 39.83 -16.66 -11.09
C ASP A 213 40.80 -15.87 -10.20
N GLN A 214 40.31 -15.05 -9.26
CA GLN A 214 41.15 -14.32 -8.30
C GLN A 214 40.34 -13.89 -7.07
N LYS A 215 40.83 -14.22 -5.87
CA LYS A 215 40.34 -13.63 -4.60
C LYS A 215 40.77 -12.17 -4.52
N LEU A 216 39.98 -11.28 -5.09
CA LEU A 216 40.00 -9.86 -4.76
C LEU A 216 38.65 -9.52 -4.13
N VAL A 217 38.63 -9.46 -2.80
CA VAL A 217 37.51 -8.93 -2.03
C VAL A 217 37.66 -7.42 -2.07
N TYR A 218 36.89 -6.73 -2.91
CA TYR A 218 36.68 -5.29 -2.77
C TYR A 218 35.49 -5.09 -1.85
N GLN A 219 35.71 -4.38 -0.74
CA GLN A 219 34.67 -3.93 0.18
C GLN A 219 34.59 -2.41 0.04
N ASP A 220 33.69 -1.94 -0.80
CA ASP A 220 33.42 -0.50 -0.92
C ASP A 220 32.27 -0.14 0.02
N LEU A 221 32.63 0.56 1.11
CA LEU A 221 31.68 1.21 2.02
C LEU A 221 31.49 2.65 1.55
N GLU A 222 30.48 2.87 0.71
CA GLU A 222 30.12 4.22 0.29
C GLU A 222 28.99 4.79 1.16
N CYS A 223 29.28 5.89 1.85
CA CYS A 223 28.27 6.78 2.41
C CYS A 223 27.89 7.79 1.33
N ILE A 224 26.78 7.56 0.63
CA ILE A 224 26.33 8.46 -0.44
C ILE A 224 25.35 9.48 0.16
N PRO A 225 25.70 10.78 0.23
CA PRO A 225 24.72 11.82 0.56
C PRO A 225 23.77 11.98 -0.63
N HIS A 226 22.47 11.81 -0.38
CA HIS A 226 21.45 12.01 -1.41
C HIS A 226 21.39 13.51 -1.76
N SER A 227 21.90 13.91 -2.92
CA SER A 227 21.68 15.26 -3.44
C SER A 227 20.24 15.39 -3.91
N LYS A 228 19.54 16.43 -3.46
CA LYS A 228 18.22 16.80 -3.97
C LYS A 228 18.30 17.03 -5.48
N VAL A 229 17.50 16.31 -6.25
CA VAL A 229 17.06 16.69 -7.60
C VAL A 229 15.60 17.04 -7.49
#